data_AF-A0A9P1DGB9-F1
#
_entry.id   AF-A0A9P1DGB9-F1
#
_cell.length_a   1.000
_cell.length_b   1.000
_cell.length_c   1.000
_cell.angle_alpha   90.00
_cell.angle_beta   90.00
_cell.angle_gamma   90.00
#
_symmetry.space_group_name_H-M   'P 1'
#
loop_
_entity.id
_entity.type
_entity.pdbx_description
1 polymer ?
#
loop_
_entity_poly.entity_id
_entity_poly.type
_entity_poly.pdbx_seq_one_letter_code
_entity_poly.pdbx_strand_id
1 'polypeptide(L)'
;MKEDLPGPQHVLSLGTRCFVARSLELMHWRRYASPFDWIYSSAQMVRHCIEDDFVSFLDATELEKAGHAWAHRSYARMLGRQVVFPHHYPLDRDREHFQRAVRRCRQVLLSEERKLFVFMHLVTSRKELANVRDVESSHGSNLREVQELFQTLQSKVAKFHLLVVYVIQGASKWSRGASELSCRQPVHITSSESSMQKLNIFEAHCQGSCTGLKFKEPHDQMLLQTLLRSAGGPLDPAADPLPDRFHMQSQRRKTRICFNLEAASAAQTGTKTVHSPQRRKRRRKVTVTKVAGVGGQKRKADVEDAKREDDDVVIVSVSTTVKPGVTSVTSGAPEVRAAPVGKPRGVLDIRVALRSLRSVPGVTRTESQPQQGKKRLWEDVESDHER
;
A
#
# COMPACT_ATOMS: atom_id res chain seq x y z
N MET A 1 -23.21 26.37 -9.70
CA MET A 1 -23.21 25.01 -10.31
C MET A 1 -21.90 24.36 -9.94
N LYS A 2 -21.89 23.18 -9.30
CA LYS A 2 -20.65 22.41 -9.16
C LYS A 2 -20.43 21.76 -10.52
N GLU A 3 -19.37 22.13 -11.23
CA GLU A 3 -18.99 21.37 -12.42
C GLU A 3 -18.65 19.96 -11.97
N ASP A 4 -19.32 18.97 -12.56
CA ASP A 4 -18.99 17.56 -12.36
C ASP A 4 -17.63 17.31 -13.02
N LEU A 5 -16.57 17.56 -12.26
CA LEU A 5 -15.21 17.28 -12.71
C LEU A 5 -15.11 15.80 -13.10
N PRO A 6 -14.46 15.49 -14.23
CA PRO A 6 -14.26 14.10 -14.63
C PRO A 6 -13.52 13.34 -13.51
N GLY A 7 -13.79 12.04 -13.42
CA GLY A 7 -13.08 11.17 -12.50
C GLY A 7 -11.56 11.19 -12.72
N PRO A 8 -10.78 10.61 -11.78
CA PRO A 8 -9.35 10.45 -11.95
C PRO A 8 -9.03 9.63 -13.19
N GLN A 9 -8.16 10.14 -14.06
CA GLN A 9 -7.60 9.37 -15.18
C GLN A 9 -6.51 8.41 -14.68
N HIS A 10 -5.83 8.76 -13.60
CA HIS A 10 -4.77 7.93 -13.04
C HIS A 10 -5.07 7.52 -11.61
N VAL A 11 -4.83 6.25 -11.30
CA VAL A 11 -4.94 5.72 -9.94
C VAL A 11 -3.64 5.01 -9.56
N LEU A 12 -2.99 5.44 -8.49
CA LEU A 12 -1.73 4.88 -8.01
C LEU A 12 -1.83 4.45 -6.56
N SER A 13 -1.34 3.25 -6.27
CA SER A 13 -1.04 2.85 -4.90
C SER A 13 0.20 3.60 -4.42
N LEU A 14 0.07 4.28 -3.29
CA LEU A 14 1.19 4.70 -2.44
C LEU A 14 1.24 3.85 -1.16
N GLY A 15 0.44 2.77 -1.12
CA GLY A 15 0.13 2.03 0.08
C GLY A 15 1.31 1.28 0.69
N THR A 16 1.21 1.03 1.99
CA THR A 16 2.27 0.43 2.82
C THR A 16 2.49 -1.06 2.60
N ARG A 17 1.60 -1.73 1.87
CA ARG A 17 1.61 -3.17 1.60
C ARG A 17 0.92 -3.48 0.27
N CYS A 18 1.15 -4.70 -0.21
CA CYS A 18 0.63 -5.19 -1.49
C CYS A 18 -0.90 -5.30 -1.60
N PHE A 19 -1.65 -5.34 -0.48
CA PHE A 19 -3.12 -5.37 -0.57
C PHE A 19 -3.71 -4.12 -1.24
N VAL A 20 -3.04 -2.97 -1.23
CA VAL A 20 -3.59 -1.75 -1.87
C VAL A 20 -3.64 -1.94 -3.38
N ALA A 21 -2.52 -2.35 -3.97
CA ALA A 21 -2.46 -2.71 -5.39
C ALA A 21 -3.47 -3.80 -5.75
N ARG A 22 -3.59 -4.83 -4.88
CA ARG A 22 -4.58 -5.89 -5.06
C ARG A 22 -6.02 -5.37 -5.00
N SER A 23 -6.34 -4.46 -4.08
CA SER A 23 -7.67 -3.88 -3.94
C SER A 23 -8.03 -3.06 -5.18
N LEU A 24 -7.09 -2.27 -5.70
CA LEU A 24 -7.26 -1.50 -6.93
C LEU A 24 -7.40 -2.40 -8.16
N GLU A 25 -6.68 -3.53 -8.20
CA GLU A 25 -6.82 -4.53 -9.26
C GLU A 25 -8.20 -5.20 -9.25
N LEU A 26 -8.71 -5.59 -8.08
CA LEU A 26 -10.04 -6.17 -7.93
C LEU A 26 -11.17 -5.21 -8.34
N MET A 27 -10.91 -3.90 -8.27
CA MET A 27 -11.84 -2.86 -8.73
C MET A 27 -11.63 -2.48 -10.21
N HIS A 28 -10.66 -3.10 -10.90
CA HIS A 28 -10.24 -2.73 -12.26
C HIS A 28 -9.74 -1.28 -12.39
N TRP A 29 -9.31 -0.66 -11.30
CA TRP A 29 -8.78 0.71 -11.28
C TRP A 29 -7.28 0.76 -11.53
N ARG A 30 -6.58 -0.34 -11.27
CA ARG A 30 -5.14 -0.47 -11.53
C ARG A 30 -4.87 -0.84 -12.98
N ARG A 31 -4.44 0.12 -13.79
CA ARG A 31 -4.08 -0.08 -15.21
C ARG A 31 -2.63 -0.51 -15.44
N TYR A 32 -1.75 -0.16 -14.52
CA TYR A 32 -0.32 -0.43 -14.59
C TYR A 32 0.26 -0.57 -13.18
N ALA A 33 1.47 -1.13 -13.10
CA ALA A 33 2.18 -1.26 -11.84
C ALA A 33 2.82 0.07 -11.41
N SER A 34 2.63 0.42 -10.14
CA SER A 34 3.31 1.53 -9.47
C SER A 34 4.55 1.03 -8.70
N PRO A 35 5.50 1.92 -8.35
CA PRO A 35 6.70 1.53 -7.58
C PRO A 35 6.38 0.91 -6.21
N PHE A 36 5.21 1.23 -5.64
CA PHE A 36 4.83 0.85 -4.28
C PHE A 36 3.87 -0.34 -4.21
N ASP A 37 3.52 -0.95 -5.35
CA ASP A 37 2.50 -2.00 -5.39
C ASP A 37 2.88 -3.29 -4.66
N TRP A 38 4.17 -3.59 -4.55
CA TRP A 38 4.66 -4.90 -4.10
C TRP A 38 5.78 -4.82 -3.07
N ILE A 39 5.85 -3.69 -2.38
CA ILE A 39 6.85 -3.44 -1.34
C ILE A 39 6.17 -3.03 -0.05
N TYR A 40 6.94 -3.00 1.03
CA TYR A 40 6.57 -2.27 2.22
C TYR A 40 7.00 -0.82 2.07
N SER A 41 6.08 0.10 2.34
CA SER A 41 6.33 1.54 2.27
C SER A 41 5.68 2.26 3.46
N SER A 42 6.04 3.52 3.62
CA SER A 42 5.48 4.46 4.60
C SER A 42 5.27 5.82 3.93
N ALA A 43 4.48 6.71 4.54
CA ALA A 43 4.28 8.05 3.98
C ALA A 43 5.61 8.81 3.87
N GLN A 44 6.47 8.69 4.89
CA GLN A 44 7.82 9.24 4.91
C GLN A 44 8.69 8.70 3.76
N MET A 45 8.70 7.39 3.52
CA MET A 45 9.44 6.78 2.41
C MET A 45 8.92 7.27 1.05
N VAL A 46 7.59 7.30 0.86
CA VAL A 46 6.98 7.75 -0.39
C VAL A 46 7.32 9.21 -0.66
N ARG A 47 7.27 10.06 0.38
CA ARG A 47 7.69 11.46 0.30
C ARG A 47 9.14 11.56 -0.16
N HIS A 48 10.05 10.86 0.50
CA HIS A 48 11.47 10.86 0.13
C HIS A 48 11.68 10.48 -1.33
N CYS A 49 11.05 9.39 -1.80
CA CYS A 49 11.10 8.97 -3.21
C CYS A 49 10.61 10.04 -4.19
N ILE A 50 9.66 10.89 -3.81
CA ILE A 50 9.14 11.96 -4.66
C ILE A 50 10.05 13.20 -4.61
N GLU A 51 10.65 13.48 -3.45
CA GLU A 51 11.60 14.57 -3.24
C GLU A 51 12.89 14.33 -4.02
N ASP A 52 13.47 13.14 -3.91
CA ASP A 52 14.73 12.73 -4.54
C ASP A 52 14.58 12.17 -5.97
N ASP A 53 13.38 12.30 -6.55
CA ASP A 53 13.00 11.72 -7.83
C ASP A 53 13.42 10.24 -7.96
N PHE A 54 13.17 9.42 -6.94
CA PHE A 54 13.42 7.98 -6.90
C PHE A 54 14.89 7.59 -7.09
N VAL A 55 15.84 8.51 -6.94
CA VAL A 55 17.28 8.23 -7.10
C VAL A 55 17.73 7.19 -6.10
N SER A 56 17.45 7.40 -4.81
CA SER A 56 17.85 6.45 -3.76
C SER A 56 17.10 5.14 -3.89
N PHE A 57 15.81 5.18 -4.29
CA PHE A 57 14.98 3.98 -4.47
C PHE A 57 15.52 3.00 -5.51
N LEU A 58 16.21 3.50 -6.54
CA LEU A 58 16.80 2.67 -7.60
C LEU A 58 18.31 2.44 -7.41
N ASP A 59 18.89 2.96 -6.33
CA ASP A 59 20.32 2.81 -6.05
C ASP A 59 20.64 1.38 -5.61
N ALA A 60 21.45 0.70 -6.41
CA ALA A 60 21.91 -0.65 -6.13
C ALA A 60 22.74 -0.75 -4.84
N THR A 61 23.42 0.32 -4.44
CA THR A 61 24.28 0.35 -3.24
C THR A 61 23.48 0.42 -1.94
N GLU A 62 22.21 0.83 -2.03
CA GLU A 62 21.29 0.87 -0.90
C GLU A 62 20.57 -0.47 -0.67
N LEU A 63 20.65 -1.42 -1.61
CA LEU A 63 19.97 -2.71 -1.56
C LEU A 63 20.83 -3.79 -0.90
N GLU A 64 20.24 -4.54 0.02
CA GLU A 64 20.91 -5.64 0.71
C GLU A 64 19.98 -6.85 0.89
N LYS A 65 20.56 -8.06 0.99
CA LYS A 65 19.78 -9.28 1.26
C LYS A 65 19.29 -9.31 2.70
N ALA A 66 18.04 -9.72 2.89
CA ALA A 66 17.41 -9.92 4.20
C ALA A 66 16.70 -11.29 4.22
N GLY A 67 17.48 -12.35 4.40
CA GLY A 67 16.99 -13.73 4.29
C GLY A 67 16.52 -14.06 2.87
N HIS A 68 15.27 -14.50 2.73
CA HIS A 68 14.62 -14.75 1.42
C HIS A 68 14.00 -13.50 0.78
N ALA A 69 14.17 -12.34 1.41
CA ALA A 69 13.66 -11.05 0.97
C ALA A 69 14.81 -10.06 0.78
N TRP A 70 14.48 -8.82 0.42
CA TRP A 70 15.45 -7.74 0.28
C TRP A 70 15.11 -6.54 1.16
N ALA A 71 16.15 -5.90 1.65
CA ALA A 71 16.13 -4.67 2.43
C ALA A 71 16.63 -3.50 1.60
N HIS A 72 16.44 -2.30 2.16
CA HIS A 72 16.97 -1.05 1.64
C HIS A 72 17.48 -0.23 2.82
N ARG A 73 18.76 0.13 2.85
CA ARG A 73 19.44 0.67 4.04
C ARG A 73 18.75 1.92 4.60
N SER A 74 18.39 2.86 3.73
CA SER A 74 17.67 4.06 4.14
C SER A 74 16.21 3.79 4.53
N TYR A 75 15.47 3.03 3.73
CA TYR A 75 14.03 2.82 3.98
C TYR A 75 13.72 1.83 5.10
N ALA A 76 14.62 0.89 5.40
CA ALA A 76 14.46 0.00 6.54
C ALA A 76 14.33 0.79 7.86
N ARG A 77 15.09 1.88 7.99
CA ARG A 77 15.02 2.80 9.14
C ARG A 77 13.69 3.54 9.18
N MET A 78 13.23 4.09 8.06
CA MET A 78 11.94 4.80 7.95
C MET A 78 10.73 3.90 8.24
N LEU A 79 10.84 2.61 7.93
CA LEU A 79 9.78 1.62 8.16
C LEU A 79 9.84 0.99 9.55
N GLY A 80 10.94 1.14 10.28
CA GLY A 80 11.19 0.41 11.53
C GLY A 80 11.27 -1.11 11.32
N ARG A 81 11.67 -1.56 10.13
CA ARG A 81 11.81 -2.99 9.79
C ARG A 81 12.85 -3.21 8.70
N GLN A 82 13.55 -4.33 8.74
CA GLN A 82 14.59 -4.64 7.77
C GLN A 82 14.05 -4.89 6.36
N VAL A 83 13.02 -5.73 6.22
CA VAL A 83 12.49 -6.13 4.91
C VAL A 83 11.69 -4.99 4.26
N VAL A 84 12.05 -4.64 3.02
CA VAL A 84 11.34 -3.65 2.18
C VAL A 84 10.68 -4.35 0.99
N PHE A 85 11.37 -5.31 0.37
CA PHE A 85 10.88 -6.07 -0.79
C PHE A 85 10.64 -7.53 -0.38
N PRO A 86 9.43 -7.89 0.08
CA PRO A 86 9.16 -9.23 0.63
C PRO A 86 9.19 -10.36 -0.42
N HIS A 87 8.92 -10.05 -1.69
CA HIS A 87 8.74 -11.05 -2.75
C HIS A 87 9.49 -10.73 -4.06
N HIS A 88 10.25 -9.63 -4.08
CA HIS A 88 10.97 -9.16 -5.25
C HIS A 88 12.47 -9.09 -5.00
N TYR A 89 13.22 -9.22 -6.08
CA TYR A 89 14.68 -9.19 -6.13
C TYR A 89 15.08 -7.93 -6.93
N PRO A 90 15.09 -6.75 -6.28
CA PRO A 90 15.23 -5.46 -6.95
C PRO A 90 16.59 -5.25 -7.63
N LEU A 91 17.61 -6.02 -7.25
CA LEU A 91 18.93 -5.99 -7.88
C LEU A 91 19.02 -6.85 -9.15
N ASP A 92 18.18 -7.89 -9.24
CA ASP A 92 18.28 -8.96 -10.24
C ASP A 92 17.04 -8.96 -11.15
N ARG A 93 16.22 -10.03 -11.08
CA ARG A 93 15.09 -10.31 -11.98
C ARG A 93 14.01 -9.23 -12.02
N ASP A 94 13.88 -8.44 -10.94
CA ASP A 94 12.81 -7.45 -10.79
C ASP A 94 13.30 -6.01 -11.03
N ARG A 95 14.59 -5.79 -11.36
CA ARG A 95 15.17 -4.44 -11.53
C ARG A 95 14.47 -3.64 -12.63
N GLU A 96 14.31 -4.23 -13.81
CA GLU A 96 13.64 -3.57 -14.94
C GLU A 96 12.17 -3.26 -14.64
N HIS A 97 11.51 -4.12 -13.86
CA HIS A 97 10.14 -3.91 -13.41
C HIS A 97 10.04 -2.62 -12.59
N PHE A 98 10.90 -2.44 -11.58
CA PHE A 98 10.91 -1.23 -10.75
C PHE A 98 11.31 0.02 -11.53
N GLN A 99 12.33 -0.06 -12.39
CA GLN A 99 12.72 1.06 -13.25
C GLN A 99 11.56 1.51 -14.15
N ARG A 100 10.81 0.56 -14.72
CA ARG A 100 9.62 0.87 -15.53
C ARG A 100 8.49 1.44 -14.69
N ALA A 101 8.24 0.91 -13.50
CA ALA A 101 7.23 1.43 -12.57
C ALA A 101 7.54 2.87 -12.15
N VAL A 102 8.81 3.19 -11.87
CA VAL A 102 9.28 4.56 -11.56
C VAL A 102 9.07 5.49 -12.76
N ARG A 103 9.47 5.08 -13.98
CA ARG A 103 9.25 5.90 -15.18
C ARG A 103 7.77 6.21 -15.41
N ARG A 104 6.87 5.24 -15.21
CA ARG A 104 5.42 5.49 -15.27
C ARG A 104 4.95 6.46 -14.20
N CYS A 105 5.42 6.27 -12.96
CA CYS A 105 5.07 7.14 -11.85
C CYS A 105 5.44 8.59 -12.17
N ARG A 106 6.67 8.85 -12.64
CA ARG A 106 7.13 10.17 -13.08
C ARG A 106 6.22 10.79 -14.14
N GLN A 107 5.86 10.04 -15.19
CA GLN A 107 4.94 10.54 -16.22
C GLN A 107 3.57 10.91 -15.66
N VAL A 108 3.05 10.10 -14.73
CA VAL A 108 1.76 10.38 -14.10
C VAL A 108 1.83 11.61 -13.20
N LEU A 109 2.91 11.78 -12.44
CA LEU A 109 3.13 12.96 -11.60
C LEU A 109 3.19 14.25 -12.44
N LEU A 110 3.80 14.19 -13.63
CA LEU A 110 3.91 15.32 -14.57
C LEU A 110 2.64 15.59 -15.39
N SER A 111 1.77 14.59 -15.56
CA SER A 111 0.53 14.73 -16.34
C SER A 111 -0.39 15.82 -15.76
N GLU A 112 -1.14 16.53 -16.60
CA GLU A 112 -2.16 17.49 -16.15
C GLU A 112 -3.53 16.87 -15.87
N GLU A 113 -3.68 15.56 -16.10
CA GLU A 113 -4.91 14.82 -15.86
C GLU A 113 -5.15 14.61 -14.36
N ARG A 114 -6.37 14.30 -13.94
CA ARG A 114 -6.68 14.12 -12.52
C ARG A 114 -6.12 12.80 -12.00
N LYS A 115 -5.48 12.83 -10.83
CA LYS A 115 -4.92 11.63 -10.16
C LYS A 115 -5.66 11.30 -8.87
N LEU A 116 -5.77 10.00 -8.57
CA LEU A 116 -6.11 9.48 -7.26
C LEU A 116 -4.92 8.69 -6.72
N PHE A 117 -4.29 9.23 -5.69
CA PHE A 117 -3.30 8.53 -4.89
C PHE A 117 -3.99 7.83 -3.73
N VAL A 118 -3.70 6.54 -3.57
CA VAL A 118 -4.30 5.71 -2.52
C VAL A 118 -3.22 5.22 -1.59
N PHE A 119 -3.22 5.74 -0.37
CA PHE A 119 -2.34 5.32 0.71
C PHE A 119 -3.16 4.55 1.75
N MET A 120 -2.80 3.30 2.03
CA MET A 120 -3.43 2.55 3.10
C MET A 120 -2.39 1.95 4.02
N HIS A 121 -2.66 2.04 5.32
CA HIS A 121 -1.79 1.56 6.37
C HIS A 121 -2.56 0.60 7.28
N LEU A 122 -2.06 -0.63 7.44
CA LEU A 122 -2.67 -1.62 8.34
C LEU A 122 -2.23 -1.34 9.77
N VAL A 123 -3.19 -1.06 10.64
CA VAL A 123 -2.98 -0.86 12.07
C VAL A 123 -3.36 -2.14 12.80
N THR A 124 -2.37 -2.82 13.36
CA THR A 124 -2.48 -4.17 13.93
C THR A 124 -2.50 -4.20 15.46
N SER A 125 -2.20 -3.07 16.12
CA SER A 125 -2.19 -2.95 17.58
C SER A 125 -2.70 -1.59 18.07
N ARG A 126 -3.13 -1.52 19.34
CA ARG A 126 -3.51 -0.24 19.98
C ARG A 126 -2.35 0.74 20.06
N LYS A 127 -1.13 0.23 20.26
CA LYS A 127 0.09 1.06 20.27
C LYS A 127 0.32 1.69 18.90
N GLU A 128 0.20 0.91 17.83
CA GLU A 128 0.28 1.42 16.46
C GLU A 128 -0.83 2.42 16.15
N LEU A 129 -2.07 2.19 16.64
CA LEU A 129 -3.15 3.16 16.51
C LEU A 129 -2.85 4.48 17.21
N ALA A 130 -2.27 4.44 18.41
CA ALA A 130 -1.83 5.64 19.11
C ALA A 130 -0.73 6.36 18.31
N ASN A 131 0.25 5.61 17.79
CA ASN A 131 1.35 6.17 17.00
C ASN A 131 0.87 6.84 15.72
N VAL A 132 -0.07 6.25 14.97
CA VAL A 132 -0.53 6.88 13.72
C VAL A 132 -1.30 8.17 13.97
N ARG A 133 -1.95 8.30 15.13
CA ARG A 133 -2.66 9.51 15.56
C ARG A 133 -1.73 10.56 16.18
N ASP A 134 -0.62 10.12 16.76
CA ASP A 134 0.36 11.00 17.40
C ASP A 134 1.22 11.72 16.36
N VAL A 135 1.04 13.03 16.28
CA VAL A 135 1.76 13.94 15.36
C VAL A 135 3.22 14.14 15.74
N GLU A 136 3.59 13.87 16.99
CA GLU A 136 4.97 14.01 17.48
C GLU A 136 5.78 12.72 17.33
N SER A 137 5.12 11.61 17.03
CA SER A 137 5.80 10.33 16.86
C SER A 137 6.72 10.38 15.63
N SER A 138 7.82 9.64 15.64
CA SER A 138 8.74 9.53 14.51
C SER A 138 8.43 8.34 13.59
N HIS A 139 7.19 7.84 13.61
CA HIS A 139 6.80 6.67 12.81
C HIS A 139 6.39 7.13 11.42
N GLY A 140 6.97 6.52 10.37
CA GLY A 140 6.86 7.02 9.00
C GLY A 140 5.46 7.09 8.36
N SER A 141 4.37 6.74 9.05
CA SER A 141 2.99 6.80 8.51
C SER A 141 1.97 7.48 9.44
N ASN A 142 2.41 8.24 10.44
CA ASN A 142 1.49 9.02 11.27
C ASN A 142 0.86 10.20 10.52
N LEU A 143 -0.05 10.90 11.18
CA LEU A 143 -0.76 12.04 10.60
C LEU A 143 0.19 13.15 10.11
N ARG A 144 1.30 13.41 10.82
CA ARG A 144 2.29 14.40 10.42
C ARG A 144 2.98 14.00 9.11
N GLU A 145 3.49 12.78 9.00
CA GLU A 145 4.16 12.29 7.79
C GLU A 145 3.20 12.24 6.60
N VAL A 146 1.92 11.93 6.82
CA VAL A 146 0.88 12.01 5.79
C VAL A 146 0.65 13.45 5.33
N GLN A 147 0.63 14.42 6.25
CA GLN A 147 0.52 15.84 5.91
C GLN A 147 1.74 16.33 5.14
N GLU A 148 2.96 15.94 5.54
CA GLU A 148 4.20 16.27 4.84
C GLU A 148 4.24 15.65 3.42
N LEU A 149 3.77 14.40 3.27
CA LEU A 149 3.58 13.78 1.95
C LEU A 149 2.57 14.56 1.11
N PHE A 150 1.43 14.98 1.69
CA PHE A 150 0.44 15.78 0.98
C PHE A 150 1.05 17.09 0.48
N GLN A 151 1.75 17.84 1.34
CA GLN A 151 2.43 19.09 0.97
C GLN A 151 3.47 18.88 -0.14
N THR A 152 4.23 17.79 -0.07
CA THR A 152 5.19 17.40 -1.12
C THR A 152 4.47 17.20 -2.46
N LEU A 153 3.36 16.47 -2.47
CA LEU A 153 2.53 16.30 -3.66
C LEU A 153 1.95 17.64 -4.14
N GLN A 154 1.52 18.54 -3.25
CA GLN A 154 1.01 19.85 -3.63
C GLN A 154 2.04 20.69 -4.40
N SER A 155 3.31 20.57 -4.04
CA SER A 155 4.41 21.29 -4.69
C SER A 155 4.82 20.72 -6.06
N LYS A 156 4.49 19.45 -6.34
CA LYS A 156 5.00 18.70 -7.51
C LYS A 156 3.92 18.21 -8.47
N VAL A 157 2.66 18.14 -8.04
CA VAL A 157 1.59 17.45 -8.77
C VAL A 157 0.36 18.33 -8.90
N ALA A 158 -0.10 18.49 -10.14
CA ALA A 158 -1.37 19.15 -10.45
C ALA A 158 -2.54 18.17 -10.28
N LYS A 159 -3.71 18.70 -9.90
CA LYS A 159 -5.02 18.02 -9.94
C LYS A 159 -5.02 16.61 -9.32
N PHE A 160 -4.93 16.50 -8.00
CA PHE A 160 -4.90 15.19 -7.35
C PHE A 160 -5.80 15.07 -6.12
N HIS A 161 -6.17 13.83 -5.81
CA HIS A 161 -6.78 13.45 -4.55
C HIS A 161 -5.86 12.43 -3.87
N LEU A 162 -5.38 12.72 -2.66
CA LEU A 162 -4.73 11.76 -1.78
C LEU A 162 -5.77 11.19 -0.81
N LEU A 163 -6.12 9.91 -0.99
CA LEU A 163 -6.96 9.15 -0.08
C LEU A 163 -6.08 8.34 0.86
N VAL A 164 -6.20 8.58 2.16
CA VAL A 164 -5.48 7.88 3.22
C VAL A 164 -6.47 7.05 4.04
N VAL A 165 -6.18 5.76 4.20
CA VAL A 165 -7.02 4.85 4.99
C VAL A 165 -6.17 4.09 6.01
N TYR A 166 -6.38 4.36 7.29
CA TYR A 166 -5.88 3.55 8.39
C TYR A 166 -6.83 2.37 8.62
N VAL A 167 -6.38 1.18 8.26
CA VAL A 167 -7.17 -0.06 8.34
C VAL A 167 -6.90 -0.74 9.68
N ILE A 168 -7.80 -0.56 10.64
CA ILE A 168 -7.63 -0.99 12.03
C ILE A 168 -8.14 -2.43 12.18
N GLN A 169 -7.22 -3.36 12.42
CA GLN A 169 -7.53 -4.77 12.59
C GLN A 169 -7.94 -5.12 14.01
N GLY A 170 -8.88 -6.06 14.13
CA GLY A 170 -9.16 -6.71 15.42
C GLY A 170 -9.77 -5.78 16.47
N ALA A 171 -10.53 -4.75 16.05
CA ALA A 171 -11.29 -3.92 16.98
C ALA A 171 -12.19 -4.79 17.90
N SER A 172 -12.77 -5.87 17.35
CA SER A 172 -13.55 -6.88 18.07
C SER A 172 -12.72 -7.67 19.11
N LYS A 173 -11.43 -7.94 18.83
CA LYS A 173 -10.53 -8.62 19.78
C LYS A 173 -10.08 -7.72 20.93
N TRP A 174 -10.04 -6.41 20.71
CA TRP A 174 -9.58 -5.46 21.72
C TRP A 174 -10.66 -5.10 22.74
N SER A 175 -11.93 -5.28 22.41
CA SER A 175 -13.04 -4.97 23.30
C SER A 175 -13.59 -6.24 23.94
N ARG A 176 -12.92 -6.74 24.99
CA ARG A 176 -13.58 -7.67 25.93
C ARG A 176 -14.76 -6.91 26.55
N GLY A 177 -15.97 -7.17 26.08
CA GLY A 177 -17.21 -6.60 26.62
C GLY A 177 -18.02 -5.69 25.69
N ALA A 178 -17.57 -5.39 24.46
CA ALA A 178 -18.40 -4.63 23.51
C ALA A 178 -18.98 -5.55 22.44
N SER A 179 -20.09 -6.22 22.78
CA SER A 179 -20.89 -7.05 21.87
C SER A 179 -21.57 -6.25 20.73
N GLU A 180 -21.36 -4.94 20.66
CA GLU A 180 -22.15 -4.02 19.81
C GLU A 180 -21.31 -3.10 18.92
N LEU A 181 -20.05 -3.45 18.66
CA LEU A 181 -19.30 -2.82 17.57
C LEU A 181 -19.73 -3.44 16.23
N SER A 182 -21.02 -3.35 15.91
CA SER A 182 -21.52 -3.51 14.55
C SER A 182 -20.77 -2.51 13.66
N CYS A 183 -20.53 -2.89 12.41
CA CYS A 183 -19.52 -2.25 11.55
C CYS A 183 -19.60 -0.72 11.61
N ARG A 184 -18.62 -0.11 12.28
CA ARG A 184 -18.60 1.33 12.47
C ARG A 184 -18.36 1.97 11.11
N GLN A 185 -19.16 2.99 10.81
CA GLN A 185 -18.91 3.87 9.68
C GLN A 185 -17.46 4.38 9.75
N PRO A 186 -16.76 4.51 8.61
CA PRO A 186 -15.41 5.03 8.60
C PRO A 186 -15.36 6.39 9.30
N VAL A 187 -14.38 6.56 10.19
CA VAL A 187 -14.21 7.84 10.90
C VAL A 187 -13.38 8.75 10.01
N HIS A 188 -13.98 9.85 9.57
CA HIS A 188 -13.27 10.89 8.83
C HIS A 188 -12.47 11.74 9.82
N ILE A 189 -11.13 11.72 9.71
CA ILE A 189 -10.25 12.46 10.61
C ILE A 189 -10.12 13.92 10.15
N THR A 190 -9.75 14.13 8.89
CA THR A 190 -9.43 15.47 8.36
C THR A 190 -9.58 15.48 6.85
N SER A 191 -10.07 16.60 6.34
CA SER A 191 -9.97 16.96 4.93
C SER A 191 -9.21 18.26 4.74
N SER A 192 -8.41 18.33 3.69
CA SER A 192 -7.86 19.57 3.16
C SER A 192 -8.25 19.66 1.70
N GLU A 193 -8.82 20.79 1.27
CA GLU A 193 -9.36 20.93 -0.08
C GLU A 193 -9.00 22.30 -0.64
N SER A 194 -8.28 22.27 -1.75
CA SER A 194 -8.28 23.33 -2.76
C SER A 194 -9.14 22.88 -3.93
N SER A 195 -9.42 23.76 -4.89
CA SER A 195 -10.22 23.39 -6.07
C SER A 195 -9.67 22.19 -6.85
N MET A 196 -8.35 21.96 -6.79
CA MET A 196 -7.68 20.93 -7.60
C MET A 196 -6.93 19.87 -6.78
N GLN A 197 -6.63 20.12 -5.50
CA GLN A 197 -5.85 19.21 -4.65
C GLN A 197 -6.63 18.91 -3.37
N LYS A 198 -6.80 17.62 -3.08
CA LYS A 198 -7.60 17.15 -1.95
C LYS A 198 -6.88 16.09 -1.12
N LEU A 199 -6.98 16.17 0.19
CA LEU A 199 -6.59 15.15 1.16
C LEU A 199 -7.83 14.68 1.91
N ASN A 200 -8.05 13.38 1.97
CA ASN A 200 -9.03 12.77 2.87
C ASN A 200 -8.34 11.68 3.69
N ILE A 201 -8.53 11.71 5.01
CA ILE A 201 -7.99 10.69 5.92
C ILE A 201 -9.15 9.99 6.64
N PHE A 202 -9.16 8.65 6.55
CA PHE A 202 -10.17 7.80 7.18
C PHE A 202 -9.55 6.74 8.08
N GLU A 203 -10.27 6.40 9.15
CA GLU A 203 -10.06 5.16 9.90
C GLU A 203 -11.14 4.15 9.52
N ALA A 204 -10.74 2.99 9.00
CA ALA A 204 -11.61 1.88 8.70
C ALA A 204 -11.43 0.78 9.75
N HIS A 205 -12.42 0.62 10.62
CA HIS A 205 -12.40 -0.41 11.67
C HIS A 205 -12.90 -1.75 11.11
N CYS A 206 -11.98 -2.69 10.91
CA CYS A 206 -12.31 -4.01 10.36
C CYS A 206 -12.85 -4.93 11.45
N GLN A 207 -13.86 -5.74 11.08
CA GLN A 207 -14.37 -6.82 11.92
C GLN A 207 -13.38 -7.98 11.95
N GLY A 208 -12.79 -8.30 10.81
CA GLY A 208 -11.83 -9.38 10.62
C GLY A 208 -10.37 -8.96 10.72
N SER A 209 -9.52 -9.89 10.29
CA SER A 209 -8.10 -9.62 10.05
C SER A 209 -7.85 -9.45 8.55
N CYS A 210 -6.80 -8.70 8.19
CA CYS A 210 -6.30 -8.62 6.83
C CYS A 210 -4.88 -9.22 6.79
N THR A 211 -4.65 -10.14 5.86
CA THR A 211 -3.37 -10.86 5.76
C THR A 211 -2.24 -10.01 5.16
N GLY A 212 -2.50 -8.73 4.88
CA GLY A 212 -1.63 -7.92 4.03
C GLY A 212 -1.86 -8.12 2.54
N LEU A 213 -2.74 -9.06 2.14
CA LEU A 213 -3.13 -9.30 0.75
C LEU A 213 -4.66 -9.30 0.56
N LYS A 214 -5.40 -9.86 1.52
CA LYS A 214 -6.87 -9.94 1.48
C LYS A 214 -7.48 -9.77 2.87
N PHE A 215 -8.70 -9.24 2.91
CA PHE A 215 -9.55 -9.30 4.11
C PHE A 215 -10.09 -10.72 4.28
N LYS A 216 -10.23 -11.16 5.53
CA LYS A 216 -10.94 -12.41 5.83
C LYS A 216 -12.45 -12.24 5.68
N GLU A 217 -12.99 -11.10 6.11
CA GLU A 217 -14.41 -10.82 6.04
C GLU A 217 -14.78 -10.05 4.76
N PRO A 218 -15.77 -10.52 3.98
CA PRO A 218 -16.24 -9.80 2.79
C PRO A 218 -16.73 -8.38 3.08
N HIS A 219 -17.29 -8.16 4.27
CA HIS A 219 -17.77 -6.84 4.69
C HIS A 219 -16.63 -5.81 4.75
N ASP A 220 -15.45 -6.18 5.27
CA ASP A 220 -14.30 -5.27 5.36
C ASP A 220 -13.79 -4.88 3.96
N GLN A 221 -13.81 -5.83 3.02
CA GLN A 221 -13.48 -5.56 1.62
C GLN A 221 -14.49 -4.60 0.97
N MET A 222 -15.78 -4.78 1.24
CA MET A 222 -16.84 -3.91 0.72
C MET A 222 -16.73 -2.49 1.30
N LEU A 223 -16.45 -2.36 2.60
CA LEU A 223 -16.20 -1.07 3.26
C LEU A 223 -15.07 -0.31 2.55
N LEU A 224 -13.97 -0.99 2.26
CA LEU A 224 -12.83 -0.39 1.57
C LEU A 224 -13.18 0.05 0.15
N GLN A 225 -13.93 -0.78 -0.60
CA GLN A 225 -14.39 -0.42 -1.94
C GLN A 225 -15.32 0.80 -1.92
N THR A 226 -16.18 0.93 -0.91
CA THR A 226 -17.05 2.10 -0.73
C THR A 226 -16.23 3.37 -0.50
N LEU A 227 -15.20 3.32 0.36
CA LEU A 227 -14.28 4.44 0.57
C LEU A 227 -13.51 4.83 -0.69
N LEU A 228 -13.06 3.84 -1.46
CA LEU A 228 -12.39 4.09 -2.73
C LEU A 228 -13.33 4.77 -3.72
N ARG A 229 -14.57 4.26 -3.86
CA ARG A 229 -15.61 4.84 -4.74
C ARG A 229 -15.99 6.27 -4.37
N SER A 230 -16.11 6.57 -3.09
CA SER A 230 -16.43 7.94 -2.64
C SER A 230 -15.30 8.93 -2.94
N ALA A 231 -14.05 8.46 -3.01
CA ALA A 231 -12.90 9.29 -3.35
C ALA A 231 -12.69 9.47 -4.86
N GLY A 232 -12.99 8.42 -5.64
CA GLY A 232 -12.77 8.36 -7.08
C GLY A 232 -13.89 8.94 -7.93
N GLY A 233 -15.16 8.86 -7.49
CA GLY A 233 -16.28 9.15 -8.40
C GLY A 233 -16.34 8.16 -9.58
N PRO A 234 -17.05 8.49 -10.67
CA PRO A 234 -17.07 7.68 -11.88
C PRO A 234 -15.66 7.58 -12.46
N LEU A 235 -15.12 6.37 -12.58
CA LEU A 235 -13.73 6.16 -12.97
C LEU A 235 -13.64 5.59 -14.37
N ASP A 236 -12.91 6.31 -15.23
CA ASP A 236 -12.42 5.82 -16.51
C ASP A 236 -10.89 5.98 -16.56
N PRO A 237 -10.15 5.02 -15.97
CA PRO A 237 -8.70 5.16 -15.85
C PRO A 237 -8.05 5.09 -17.23
N ALA A 238 -7.23 6.11 -17.53
CA ALA A 238 -6.44 6.23 -18.75
C ALA A 238 -5.52 5.02 -18.98
N ALA A 239 -5.11 4.84 -20.23
CA ALA A 239 -4.20 3.76 -20.62
C ALA A 239 -2.85 3.85 -19.87
N ASP A 240 -2.10 2.74 -19.90
CA ASP A 240 -0.72 2.72 -19.42
C ASP A 240 0.10 3.80 -20.15
N PRO A 241 0.70 4.78 -19.44
CA PRO A 241 1.44 5.86 -20.09
C PRO A 241 2.77 5.37 -20.71
N LEU A 242 3.25 4.17 -20.32
CA LEU A 242 4.35 3.47 -20.97
C LEU A 242 3.93 2.05 -21.32
N PRO A 243 3.08 1.85 -22.35
CA PRO A 243 2.68 0.51 -22.74
C PRO A 243 3.92 -0.27 -23.21
N ASP A 244 4.05 -1.51 -22.75
CA ASP A 244 5.17 -2.35 -23.17
C ASP A 244 4.99 -2.69 -24.65
N ARG A 245 6.04 -2.48 -25.45
CA ARG A 245 6.02 -2.76 -26.89
C ARG A 245 5.61 -4.21 -27.17
N PHE A 246 5.99 -5.15 -26.31
CA PHE A 246 5.58 -6.55 -26.40
C PHE A 246 4.15 -6.77 -25.86
N HIS A 247 3.77 -6.03 -24.82
CA HIS A 247 2.41 -6.10 -24.28
C HIS A 247 1.36 -5.54 -25.24
N MET A 248 1.69 -4.55 -26.08
CA MET A 248 0.78 -4.11 -27.17
C MET A 248 0.50 -5.22 -28.18
N GLN A 249 1.50 -6.06 -28.50
CA GLN A 249 1.29 -7.21 -29.40
C GLN A 249 0.45 -8.31 -28.73
N SER A 250 0.66 -8.55 -27.43
CA SER A 250 -0.14 -9.50 -26.64
C SER A 250 -1.59 -9.02 -26.43
N GLN A 251 -1.79 -7.74 -26.14
CA GLN A 251 -3.13 -7.16 -25.98
C GLN A 251 -3.88 -7.15 -27.30
N ARG A 252 -3.25 -6.78 -28.44
CA ARG A 252 -3.88 -6.93 -29.77
C ARG A 252 -4.29 -8.37 -30.09
N ARG A 253 -3.54 -9.37 -29.59
CA ARG A 253 -3.93 -10.79 -29.70
C ARG A 253 -5.10 -11.12 -28.79
N LYS A 254 -5.11 -10.64 -27.54
CA LYS A 254 -6.23 -10.87 -26.59
C LYS A 254 -7.53 -10.18 -27.03
N THR A 255 -7.50 -8.92 -27.48
CA THR A 255 -8.70 -8.25 -28.02
C THR A 255 -9.19 -8.90 -29.30
N ARG A 256 -8.32 -9.40 -30.20
CA ARG A 256 -8.75 -10.22 -31.35
C ARG A 256 -9.43 -11.52 -30.92
N ILE A 257 -8.95 -12.18 -29.87
CA ILE A 257 -9.55 -13.41 -29.36
C ILE A 257 -10.93 -13.12 -28.73
N CYS A 258 -11.07 -12.04 -27.97
CA CYS A 258 -12.36 -11.63 -27.39
C CYS A 258 -13.39 -11.24 -28.46
N PHE A 259 -13.00 -10.44 -29.47
CA PHE A 259 -13.88 -10.08 -30.59
C PHE A 259 -14.29 -11.29 -31.43
N ASN A 260 -13.38 -12.25 -31.66
CA ASN A 260 -13.71 -13.46 -32.39
C ASN A 260 -14.62 -14.41 -31.60
N LEU A 261 -14.53 -14.42 -30.26
CA LEU A 261 -15.42 -15.20 -29.40
C LEU A 261 -16.83 -14.59 -29.34
N GLU A 262 -16.96 -13.26 -29.28
CA GLU A 262 -18.26 -12.60 -29.37
C GLU A 262 -18.91 -12.76 -30.75
N ALA A 263 -18.13 -12.65 -31.83
CA ALA A 263 -18.61 -12.91 -33.19
C ALA A 263 -19.03 -14.37 -33.40
N ALA A 264 -18.29 -15.33 -32.83
CA ALA A 264 -18.64 -16.75 -32.86
C ALA A 264 -19.90 -17.06 -32.01
N SER A 265 -20.08 -16.38 -30.88
CA SER A 265 -21.28 -16.50 -30.05
C SER A 265 -22.51 -15.89 -30.75
N ALA A 266 -22.35 -14.78 -31.47
CA ALA A 266 -23.43 -14.17 -32.26
C ALA A 266 -23.80 -15.01 -33.50
N ALA A 267 -22.87 -15.77 -34.07
CA ALA A 267 -23.15 -16.68 -35.18
C ALA A 267 -23.90 -17.95 -34.74
N GLN A 268 -23.79 -18.36 -33.47
CA GLN A 268 -24.45 -19.57 -32.93
C GLN A 268 -25.92 -19.36 -32.52
N THR A 269 -26.38 -18.12 -32.37
CA THR A 269 -27.79 -17.82 -32.09
C THR A 269 -28.68 -17.81 -33.34
N GLY A 270 -28.13 -18.12 -34.52
CA GLY A 270 -28.90 -18.41 -35.73
C GLY A 270 -29.49 -19.82 -35.70
N THR A 271 -30.57 -20.03 -34.95
CA THR A 271 -31.31 -21.29 -34.89
C THR A 271 -31.88 -21.68 -36.25
N LYS A 272 -31.25 -22.65 -36.93
CA LYS A 272 -31.93 -23.54 -37.87
C LYS A 272 -32.38 -24.79 -37.11
N THR A 273 -33.68 -24.94 -36.96
CA THR A 273 -34.36 -26.15 -36.50
C THR A 273 -34.02 -27.30 -37.45
N VAL A 274 -33.22 -28.26 -37.00
CA VAL A 274 -32.99 -29.52 -37.71
C VAL A 274 -33.34 -30.67 -36.79
N HIS A 275 -34.29 -31.49 -37.25
CA HIS A 275 -34.75 -32.70 -36.58
C HIS A 275 -33.61 -33.67 -36.27
N SER A 276 -33.62 -34.19 -35.05
CA SER A 276 -32.68 -35.19 -34.54
C SER A 276 -33.02 -36.61 -35.01
N PRO A 277 -32.06 -37.41 -35.46
CA PRO A 277 -32.19 -38.87 -35.46
C PRO A 277 -31.54 -39.48 -34.21
N GLN A 278 -32.28 -40.38 -33.58
CA GLN A 278 -31.88 -41.21 -32.43
C GLN A 278 -30.52 -41.88 -32.65
N ARG A 279 -29.61 -41.73 -31.68
CA ARG A 279 -28.32 -42.44 -31.67
C ARG A 279 -28.22 -43.38 -30.47
N ARG A 280 -28.09 -44.67 -30.79
CA ARG A 280 -27.96 -45.85 -29.91
C ARG A 280 -26.83 -45.70 -28.88
N LYS A 281 -27.16 -46.02 -27.62
CA LYS A 281 -26.20 -46.21 -26.51
C LYS A 281 -25.36 -47.48 -26.73
N ARG A 282 -24.06 -47.33 -27.01
CA ARG A 282 -23.07 -48.42 -26.91
C ARG A 282 -22.37 -48.33 -25.55
N ARG A 283 -22.69 -49.28 -24.65
CA ARG A 283 -21.93 -49.56 -23.42
C ARG A 283 -20.56 -50.13 -23.80
N ARG A 284 -19.46 -49.48 -23.42
CA ARG A 284 -18.13 -50.10 -23.39
C ARG A 284 -17.87 -50.65 -21.98
N LYS A 285 -17.68 -51.96 -21.89
CA LYS A 285 -17.10 -52.65 -20.72
C LYS A 285 -15.60 -52.36 -20.72
N VAL A 286 -15.07 -51.87 -19.61
CA VAL A 286 -13.62 -51.78 -19.36
C VAL A 286 -13.26 -52.97 -18.48
N THR A 287 -12.38 -53.83 -18.98
CA THR A 287 -11.82 -54.97 -18.24
C THR A 287 -10.48 -54.53 -17.65
N VAL A 288 -10.34 -54.62 -16.33
CA VAL A 288 -9.07 -54.37 -15.62
C VAL A 288 -8.37 -55.70 -15.42
N THR A 289 -7.21 -55.88 -16.05
CA THR A 289 -6.36 -57.07 -15.88
C THR A 289 -5.35 -56.81 -14.77
N LYS A 290 -5.39 -57.64 -13.73
CA LYS A 290 -4.45 -57.64 -12.60
C LYS A 290 -3.26 -58.51 -12.98
N VAL A 291 -2.05 -57.95 -13.02
CA VAL A 291 -0.80 -58.69 -13.21
C VAL A 291 -0.10 -58.79 -11.86
N ALA A 292 0.20 -60.03 -11.44
CA ALA A 292 1.02 -60.36 -10.29
C ALA A 292 2.44 -60.72 -10.75
N GLY A 293 3.44 -60.30 -9.98
CA GLY A 293 4.87 -60.62 -10.15
C GLY A 293 5.67 -59.80 -9.14
N VAL A 294 5.91 -60.30 -7.92
CA VAL A 294 7.06 -61.11 -7.46
C VAL A 294 8.38 -60.34 -7.41
N GLY A 295 8.77 -59.99 -6.16
CA GLY A 295 10.10 -60.25 -5.60
C GLY A 295 11.25 -59.30 -5.96
N GLY A 296 11.77 -58.56 -4.98
CA GLY A 296 13.11 -57.96 -5.12
C GLY A 296 13.51 -56.91 -4.09
N GLN A 297 14.11 -57.37 -2.99
CA GLN A 297 15.19 -56.75 -2.20
C GLN A 297 15.04 -55.34 -1.58
N LYS A 298 15.08 -55.38 -0.24
CA LYS A 298 15.39 -54.31 0.72
C LYS A 298 16.63 -53.49 0.33
N ARG A 299 16.47 -52.16 0.28
CA ARG A 299 17.47 -51.20 0.79
C ARG A 299 16.76 -50.12 1.58
N LYS A 300 17.10 -50.01 2.87
CA LYS A 300 16.76 -48.89 3.75
C LYS A 300 17.54 -47.67 3.25
N ALA A 301 16.82 -46.61 2.92
CA ALA A 301 17.37 -45.26 2.81
C ALA A 301 16.44 -44.37 3.64
N ASP A 302 17.05 -43.60 4.51
CA ASP A 302 16.41 -42.75 5.50
C ASP A 302 15.57 -41.67 4.83
N VAL A 303 14.28 -41.64 5.21
CA VAL A 303 13.36 -40.54 4.94
C VAL A 303 12.82 -40.16 6.31
N GLU A 304 13.38 -39.10 6.89
CA GLU A 304 12.71 -38.40 8.00
C GLU A 304 11.64 -37.48 7.45
N ASP A 305 10.49 -37.59 8.09
CA ASP A 305 9.25 -36.88 7.83
C ASP A 305 9.39 -35.36 7.95
N ALA A 306 9.09 -34.67 6.85
CA ALA A 306 8.72 -33.26 6.87
C ALA A 306 7.31 -33.12 7.48
N LYS A 307 7.24 -33.02 8.81
CA LYS A 307 6.08 -32.46 9.50
C LYS A 307 6.02 -30.96 9.24
N ARG A 308 4.89 -30.53 8.68
CA ARG A 308 4.39 -29.15 8.76
C ARG A 308 4.16 -28.82 10.23
N GLU A 309 4.95 -27.90 10.77
CA GLU A 309 4.63 -27.17 11.99
C GLU A 309 4.22 -25.75 11.61
N ASP A 310 3.07 -25.33 12.14
CA ASP A 310 2.63 -23.95 12.18
C ASP A 310 3.55 -23.20 13.16
N ASP A 311 4.34 -22.25 12.67
CA ASP A 311 5.15 -21.36 13.50
C ASP A 311 4.25 -20.35 14.23
N ASP A 312 3.73 -20.76 15.39
CA ASP A 312 3.37 -19.83 16.45
C ASP A 312 4.66 -19.31 17.10
N VAL A 313 4.96 -18.03 16.88
CA VAL A 313 6.04 -17.33 17.57
C VAL A 313 5.69 -17.21 19.05
N VAL A 314 6.19 -18.15 19.86
CA VAL A 314 6.20 -18.05 21.32
C VAL A 314 7.26 -17.03 21.73
N ILE A 315 6.82 -15.85 22.17
CA ILE A 315 7.68 -14.92 22.89
C ILE A 315 7.89 -15.49 24.29
N VAL A 316 9.07 -16.09 24.52
CA VAL A 316 9.53 -16.45 25.86
C VAL A 316 10.00 -15.17 26.55
N SER A 317 9.14 -14.55 27.34
CA SER A 317 9.54 -13.51 28.28
C SER A 317 10.05 -14.16 29.57
N VAL A 318 11.37 -14.13 29.76
CA VAL A 318 12.02 -14.49 31.03
C VAL A 318 11.76 -13.35 32.02
N SER A 319 10.98 -13.60 33.05
CA SER A 319 10.83 -12.68 34.19
C SER A 319 11.62 -13.22 35.37
N THR A 320 12.68 -12.51 35.76
CA THR A 320 13.40 -12.73 37.01
C THR A 320 12.67 -11.98 38.12
N THR A 321 11.96 -12.71 38.98
CA THR A 321 11.36 -12.18 40.20
C THR A 321 12.37 -12.19 41.33
N VAL A 322 12.85 -11.00 41.69
CA VAL A 322 13.57 -10.75 42.95
C VAL A 322 12.54 -10.74 44.08
N LYS A 323 12.77 -11.56 45.11
CA LYS A 323 11.98 -11.56 46.36
C LYS A 323 12.26 -10.28 47.16
N PRO A 324 11.26 -9.52 47.60
CA PRO A 324 11.41 -8.63 48.74
C PRO A 324 11.00 -9.34 50.03
N GLY A 325 11.83 -9.16 51.05
CA GLY A 325 11.63 -9.65 52.40
C GLY A 325 10.53 -8.90 53.16
N VAL A 326 10.11 -9.58 54.22
CA VAL A 326 9.08 -9.24 55.19
C VAL A 326 9.48 -8.03 56.05
N THR A 327 8.56 -7.07 56.22
CA THR A 327 8.38 -6.35 57.50
C THR A 327 6.92 -5.96 57.68
N SER A 328 6.32 -6.44 58.76
CA SER A 328 5.01 -6.08 59.29
C SER A 328 5.06 -4.77 60.07
N VAL A 329 4.12 -3.85 59.82
CA VAL A 329 3.67 -2.86 60.81
C VAL A 329 2.17 -2.63 60.63
N THR A 330 1.44 -2.71 61.73
CA THR A 330 0.01 -2.50 61.90
C THR A 330 -0.34 -1.01 62.05
N SER A 331 -1.63 -0.72 61.84
CA SER A 331 -2.45 0.39 62.37
C SER A 331 -2.88 1.50 61.40
N GLY A 332 -4.19 1.83 61.49
CA GLY A 332 -4.71 3.17 61.20
C GLY A 332 -5.49 3.35 59.91
N ALA A 333 -6.75 2.90 59.88
CA ALA A 333 -7.73 3.40 58.90
C ALA A 333 -8.34 4.72 59.38
N PRO A 334 -8.53 5.70 58.49
CA PRO A 334 -9.73 6.52 58.55
C PRO A 334 -10.52 6.47 57.24
N GLU A 335 -11.81 6.33 57.44
CA GLU A 335 -12.92 6.38 56.51
C GLU A 335 -12.94 7.72 55.74
N VAL A 336 -12.83 7.66 54.40
CA VAL A 336 -13.02 8.82 53.52
C VAL A 336 -14.19 8.56 52.59
N ARG A 337 -15.18 9.45 52.72
CA ARG A 337 -16.45 9.51 51.99
C ARG A 337 -16.25 9.60 50.47
N ALA A 338 -17.09 8.86 49.73
CA ALA A 338 -17.21 8.92 48.28
C ALA A 338 -17.78 10.29 47.82
N ALA A 339 -17.13 10.90 46.83
CA ALA A 339 -17.65 12.03 46.07
C ALA A 339 -18.21 11.56 44.70
N PRO A 340 -19.24 12.23 44.16
CA PRO A 340 -20.01 11.73 43.03
C PRO A 340 -19.30 11.87 41.68
N VAL A 341 -19.58 10.89 40.82
CA VAL A 341 -19.16 10.75 39.42
C VAL A 341 -19.63 11.94 38.58
N GLY A 342 -18.66 12.75 38.12
CA GLY A 342 -18.88 13.80 37.13
C GLY A 342 -19.04 13.23 35.72
N LYS A 343 -20.08 13.69 35.02
CA LYS A 343 -20.38 13.36 33.60
C LYS A 343 -19.20 13.71 32.67
N PRO A 344 -18.93 12.94 31.62
CA PRO A 344 -17.92 13.30 30.62
C PRO A 344 -18.36 14.52 29.82
N ARG A 345 -17.54 15.58 29.88
CA ARG A 345 -17.64 16.77 29.02
C ARG A 345 -16.89 16.52 27.71
N GLY A 346 -17.53 16.94 26.61
CA GLY A 346 -16.87 17.60 25.49
C GLY A 346 -16.16 16.70 24.47
N VAL A 347 -16.76 16.58 23.28
CA VAL A 347 -16.05 16.30 22.03
C VAL A 347 -15.04 17.42 21.81
N LEU A 348 -13.75 17.10 21.82
CA LEU A 348 -12.67 18.03 21.53
C LEU A 348 -12.58 18.21 19.99
N ASP A 349 -13.10 19.33 19.49
CA ASP A 349 -12.94 19.74 18.09
C ASP A 349 -11.51 20.25 17.89
N ILE A 350 -10.61 19.39 17.43
CA ILE A 350 -9.22 19.75 17.13
C ILE A 350 -9.19 20.47 15.78
N ARG A 351 -9.48 21.77 15.80
CA ARG A 351 -9.12 22.67 14.70
C ARG A 351 -7.63 23.00 14.80
N VAL A 352 -6.81 22.28 14.04
CA VAL A 352 -5.43 22.68 13.78
C VAL A 352 -5.46 24.00 13.02
N ALA A 353 -5.14 25.10 13.71
CA ALA A 353 -4.99 26.41 13.10
C ALA A 353 -3.67 26.46 12.30
N LEU A 354 -3.74 26.14 11.01
CA LEU A 354 -2.66 26.45 10.07
C LEU A 354 -2.63 27.98 9.90
N ARG A 355 -1.67 28.64 10.57
CA ARG A 355 -1.38 30.06 10.35
C ARG A 355 -0.86 30.25 8.92
N SER A 356 -1.68 30.91 8.10
CA SER A 356 -1.28 31.48 6.82
C SER A 356 -0.20 32.53 7.04
N LEU A 357 1.05 32.20 6.69
CA LEU A 357 2.10 33.19 6.51
C LEU A 357 1.77 33.98 5.24
N ARG A 358 1.15 35.16 5.42
CA ARG A 358 1.03 36.15 4.35
C ARG A 358 2.40 36.72 4.05
N SER A 359 2.70 36.80 2.76
CA SER A 359 3.85 37.47 2.19
C SER A 359 3.90 38.95 2.59
N VAL A 360 5.10 39.39 2.99
CA VAL A 360 5.44 40.81 3.14
C VAL A 360 5.83 41.34 1.76
N PRO A 361 5.19 42.40 1.22
CA PRO A 361 5.68 43.04 0.02
C PRO A 361 6.65 44.19 0.37
N GLY A 362 7.73 44.31 -0.39
CA GLY A 362 8.47 45.57 -0.52
C GLY A 362 9.92 45.55 -0.07
N VAL A 363 10.81 45.13 -0.95
CA VAL A 363 12.16 45.72 -1.04
C VAL A 363 12.45 45.94 -2.53
N THR A 364 12.38 47.20 -2.95
CA THR A 364 12.87 47.67 -4.24
C THR A 364 14.40 47.62 -4.22
N ARG A 365 14.99 46.82 -5.12
CA ARG A 365 16.44 46.78 -5.31
C ARG A 365 16.80 47.60 -6.55
N THR A 366 17.54 48.66 -6.28
CA THR A 366 18.12 49.60 -7.25
C THR A 366 19.09 48.90 -8.19
N GLU A 367 18.94 49.22 -9.48
CA GLU A 367 19.90 48.91 -10.54
C GLU A 367 21.25 49.59 -10.27
N SER A 368 22.32 48.83 -10.38
CA SER A 368 23.66 49.35 -10.69
C SER A 368 24.42 48.32 -11.53
N GLN A 369 24.50 48.57 -12.82
CA GLN A 369 25.69 48.25 -13.62
C GLN A 369 26.74 49.35 -13.38
N PRO A 370 28.04 49.22 -13.77
CA PRO A 370 28.67 48.21 -14.63
C PRO A 370 30.01 47.64 -14.08
N GLN A 371 30.59 46.63 -14.73
CA GLN A 371 31.92 46.73 -15.36
C GLN A 371 32.36 45.45 -16.07
N GLN A 372 32.84 45.65 -17.29
CA GLN A 372 33.51 44.69 -18.16
C GLN A 372 34.89 44.30 -17.60
N GLY A 373 35.31 43.04 -17.74
CA GLY A 373 36.68 42.67 -17.42
C GLY A 373 37.07 41.21 -17.62
N LYS A 374 37.61 40.92 -18.82
CA LYS A 374 38.71 39.98 -19.11
C LYS A 374 38.53 38.46 -18.96
N LYS A 375 38.54 37.83 -20.15
CA LYS A 375 39.13 36.52 -20.55
C LYS A 375 40.22 35.95 -19.63
N ARG A 376 40.13 34.65 -19.32
CA ARG A 376 41.19 33.60 -19.23
C ARG A 376 40.48 32.25 -19.39
N LEU A 377 40.63 31.54 -20.52
CA LEU A 377 41.62 30.48 -20.79
C LEU A 377 41.61 29.38 -19.71
N TRP A 378 40.95 28.26 -20.02
CA TRP A 378 41.18 26.97 -19.38
C TRP A 378 41.82 26.07 -20.43
N GLU A 379 43.10 25.80 -20.26
CA GLU A 379 43.83 24.72 -20.92
C GLU A 379 43.87 23.51 -20.00
N ASP A 380 44.02 22.36 -20.65
CA ASP A 380 43.98 21.00 -20.17
C ASP A 380 45.04 20.68 -19.10
N VAL A 381 44.71 19.78 -18.18
CA VAL A 381 45.68 18.90 -17.52
C VAL A 381 45.08 17.49 -17.40
N GLU A 382 45.41 16.66 -18.37
CA GLU A 382 45.62 15.22 -18.17
C GLU A 382 46.90 15.01 -17.36
N SER A 383 46.86 14.13 -16.36
CA SER A 383 47.97 13.23 -16.03
C SER A 383 47.55 12.24 -14.95
N ASP A 384 47.48 10.97 -15.37
CA ASP A 384 47.97 9.75 -14.73
C ASP A 384 48.18 9.74 -13.22
N HIS A 385 47.65 8.70 -12.56
CA HIS A 385 48.37 7.95 -11.53
C HIS A 385 47.88 6.49 -11.49
N GLU A 386 48.66 5.60 -12.10
CA GLU A 386 48.78 4.20 -11.66
C GLU A 386 49.62 4.14 -10.38
N ARG A 387 49.10 3.46 -9.35
CA ARG A 387 49.85 2.53 -8.47
C ARG A 387 48.90 1.71 -7.63
#